data_AF-A0A2N2KAT4-F1
#
_entry.id   AF-A0A2N2KAT4-F1
#
_cell.length_a   1.000
_cell.length_b   1.000
_cell.length_c   1.000
_cell.angle_alpha   90.00
_cell.angle_beta   90.00
_cell.angle_gamma   90.00
#
_symmetry.space_group_name_H-M   'P 1'
#
loop_
_entity.id
_entity.type
_entity.pdbx_description
1 polymer ?
#
loop_
_entity_poly.entity_id
_entity_poly.type
_entity_poly.pdbx_seq_one_letter_code
_entity_poly.pdbx_strand_id
1 'polypeptide(L)' 'MMPGLGEKFGIEVQVISKPREEYATEPYSRLGLPGAPAIMIGEEVLVEKADISEDKLDSAIRRQL' A
#
# COMPACT_ATOMS: atom_id res chain seq x y z
N MET A 1 2.14 12.40 1.25
CA MET A 1 3.13 11.44 0.72
C MET A 1 3.87 10.86 1.91
N MET A 2 4.29 9.59 1.86
CA MET A 2 5.01 8.91 2.95
C MET A 2 6.54 8.87 2.70
N PRO A 3 7.28 9.97 2.87
CA PRO A 3 8.73 9.90 2.94
C PRO A 3 9.12 9.48 4.36
N GLY A 4 9.78 8.32 4.49
CA GLY A 4 10.44 7.92 5.74
C GLY A 4 10.31 6.45 6.13
N LEU A 5 9.33 5.70 5.62
CA LEU A 5 9.18 4.28 6.02
C LEU A 5 10.33 3.39 5.53
N GLY A 6 10.82 3.63 4.30
CA GLY A 6 11.98 2.91 3.77
C GLY A 6 13.24 3.14 4.61
N GLU A 7 13.49 4.38 5.03
CA GLU A 7 14.61 4.72 5.90
C GLU A 7 14.42 4.19 7.34
N LYS A 8 13.20 4.28 7.89
CA LYS A 8 12.89 3.87 9.27
C LYS A 8 13.04 2.36 9.48
N PHE A 9 12.69 1.56 8.48
CA PHE A 9 12.67 0.10 8.58
C PHE A 9 13.75 -0.59 7.74
N GLY A 10 14.53 0.16 6.95
CA GLY A 10 15.52 -0.42 6.05
C GLY A 10 14.89 -1.28 4.94
N ILE A 11 13.67 -0.95 4.52
CA ILE A 11 12.91 -1.70 3.50
C ILE A 11 12.88 -0.96 2.16
N GLU A 12 12.87 -1.72 1.07
CA GLU A 12 12.63 -1.16 -0.25
C GLU A 12 11.14 -0.80 -0.40
N VAL A 13 10.85 0.45 -0.76
CA VAL A 13 9.48 0.93 -0.97
C VAL A 13 9.28 1.22 -2.45
N GLN A 14 8.44 0.41 -3.10
CA GLN A 14 8.00 0.68 -4.46
C GLN A 14 6.70 1.51 -4.45
N VAL A 15 6.72 2.67 -5.10
CA VAL A 15 5.53 3.52 -5.28
C VAL A 15 5.06 3.43 -6.72
N ILE A 16 3.90 2.82 -6.94
CA ILE A 16 3.24 2.79 -8.25
C ILE A 16 2.16 3.87 -8.24
N SER A 17 2.34 4.92 -9.06
CA SER A 17 1.35 5.98 -9.24
C SER A 17 0.85 5.98 -10.69
N LYS A 18 -0.45 5.75 -10.86
CA LYS A 18 -1.15 5.79 -12.15
C LYS A 18 -2.34 6.76 -12.09
N PRO A 19 -2.90 7.20 -13.23
CA PRO A 19 -4.18 7.91 -13.27
C PRO A 19 -5.30 7.07 -12.63
N ARG A 20 -6.27 7.74 -11.99
CA ARG A 20 -7.43 7.09 -11.36
C ARG A 20 -8.15 6.12 -12.31
N GLU A 21 -8.26 6.49 -13.58
CA GLU A 21 -8.90 5.70 -14.62
C GLU A 21 -8.22 4.35 -14.82
N GLU A 22 -6.88 4.28 -14.75
CA GLU A 22 -6.13 3.03 -14.89
C GLU A 22 -6.43 2.04 -13.75
N TYR A 23 -6.64 2.54 -12.53
CA TYR A 23 -7.06 1.73 -11.38
C TYR A 23 -8.51 1.28 -11.44
N ALA A 24 -9.33 1.92 -12.27
CA ALA A 24 -10.75 1.60 -12.47
C ALA A 24 -10.99 0.70 -13.70
N THR A 25 -9.94 0.11 -14.26
CA THR A 25 -10.04 -0.75 -15.45
C THR A 25 -10.14 -2.24 -15.11
N GLU A 26 -10.80 -2.99 -16.00
CA GLU A 26 -10.91 -4.45 -15.89
C GLU A 26 -9.53 -5.16 -15.85
N PRO A 27 -8.49 -4.75 -16.62
CA PRO A 27 -7.15 -5.30 -16.48
C PRO A 27 -6.56 -5.13 -15.08
N TYR A 28 -6.77 -3.98 -14.42
CA TYR A 28 -6.30 -3.77 -13.05
C TYR A 28 -7.02 -4.69 -12.05
N SER A 29 -8.33 -4.87 -12.21
CA SER A 29 -9.12 -5.77 -11.35
C SER A 29 -8.66 -7.23 -11.44
N ARG A 30 -8.04 -7.64 -12.56
CA ARG A 30 -7.51 -8.99 -12.76
C ARG A 30 -6.13 -9.22 -12.12
N LEU A 31 -5.48 -8.16 -11.64
CA LEU A 31 -4.18 -8.26 -10.97
C LEU A 31 -4.29 -8.79 -9.53
N GLY A 32 -5.51 -8.93 -9.00
CA GLY A 32 -5.74 -9.34 -7.60
C GLY A 32 -5.30 -8.29 -6.57
N LEU A 33 -5.02 -7.06 -7.02
CA LEU A 33 -4.61 -5.95 -6.17
C LEU A 33 -5.82 -5.22 -5.58
N PRO A 34 -5.70 -4.63 -4.38
CA PRO A 34 -6.78 -3.86 -3.77
C PRO A 34 -7.08 -2.57 -4.53
N GLY A 35 -8.30 -2.09 -4.35
CA GLY A 35 -8.77 -0.84 -4.96
C GLY A 35 -8.06 0.38 -4.38
N ALA A 36 -7.45 1.19 -5.23
CA ALA A 36 -6.76 2.40 -4.79
C ALA A 36 -7.73 3.44 -4.16
N PRO A 37 -7.28 4.22 -3.15
CA PRO A 37 -6.01 4.10 -2.43
C PRO A 37 -6.01 2.88 -1.49
N ALA A 38 -4.90 2.16 -1.41
CA ALA A 38 -4.76 1.00 -0.53
C ALA A 38 -3.31 0.81 -0.07
N ILE A 39 -3.13 0.12 1.05
CA ILE A 39 -1.82 -0.36 1.52
C ILE A 39 -1.91 -1.87 1.68
N MET A 40 -0.92 -2.56 1.13
CA MET A 40 -0.76 -4.01 1.19
C MET A 40 0.66 -4.34 1.67
N ILE A 41 0.80 -5.30 2.58
CA ILE A 41 2.09 -5.80 3.06
C ILE A 41 2.14 -7.31 2.77
N GLY A 42 3.04 -7.73 1.88
CA GLY A 42 3.02 -9.09 1.33
C GLY A 42 1.74 -9.33 0.52
N GLU A 43 0.94 -10.31 0.94
CA GLU A 43 -0.38 -10.63 0.37
C GLU A 43 -1.55 -10.06 1.21
N GLU A 44 -1.26 -9.36 2.31
CA GLU A 44 -2.27 -8.86 3.25
C GLU A 44 -2.65 -7.40 2.93
N VAL A 45 -3.94 -7.15 2.68
CA VAL A 45 -4.48 -5.80 2.51
C VAL A 45 -4.73 -5.18 3.88
N LEU A 46 -3.99 -4.12 4.20
CA LEU A 46 -4.05 -3.42 5.49
C LEU A 46 -5.16 -2.36 5.51
N VAL A 47 -5.35 -1.65 4.39
CA VAL A 47 -6.41 -0.66 4.21
C VAL A 47 -6.77 -0.56 2.74
N GLU A 48 -8.07 -0.38 2.45
CA GLU A 48 -8.60 -0.11 1.11
C GLU A 48 -9.58 1.06 1.17
N LYS A 49 -9.47 2.00 0.23
CA LYS A 49 -10.31 3.20 0.07
C LYS A 49 -10.42 4.08 1.32
N ALA A 50 -9.44 3.98 2.22
CA ALA A 50 -9.41 4.73 3.47
C ALA A 50 -7.97 5.06 3.87
N ASP A 51 -7.84 6.03 4.78
CA ASP A 51 -6.57 6.37 5.40
C ASP A 51 -6.25 5.44 6.57
N ILE A 52 -4.97 5.34 6.90
CA ILE A 52 -4.47 4.63 8.08
C ILE A 52 -3.61 5.58 8.92
N SER A 53 -3.65 5.44 10.25
CA SER A 53 -2.73 6.18 11.12
C SER A 53 -1.31 5.62 11.01
N GLU A 54 -0.32 6.49 11.21
CA GLU A 54 1.09 6.11 11.14
C GLU A 54 1.43 5.01 12.15
N ASP A 55 0.91 5.07 13.39
CA ASP A 55 1.15 4.04 14.42
C ASP A 55 0.64 2.64 14.02
N LYS A 56 -0.51 2.58 13.33
CA LYS A 56 -1.08 1.32 12.84
C LYS A 56 -0.25 0.75 11.71
N LEU A 57 0.20 1.60 10.79
CA LEU A 57 1.07 1.18 9.70
C LEU A 57 2.45 0.72 10.22
N ASP A 58 3.03 1.45 11.17
CA ASP A 58 4.29 1.08 11.83
C ASP A 58 4.20 -0.30 12.50
N SER A 59 3.13 -0.51 13.29
CA SER A 59 2.88 -1.78 13.96
C SER A 59 2.68 -2.94 12.97
N ALA A 60 2.04 -2.69 11.84
CA ALA A 60 1.83 -3.69 10.80
C ALA A 60 3.13 -4.06 10.09
N ILE A 61 3.96 -3.08 9.76
CA ILE A 61 5.28 -3.32 9.16
C ILE A 61 6.15 -4.15 10.12
N ARG A 62 6.20 -3.80 11.41
CA ARG A 62 6.97 -4.54 12.43
C ARG A 62 6.54 -5.99 12.61
N ARG A 63 5.29 -6.33 12.31
CA ARG A 63 4.79 -7.72 12.43
C ARG A 63 5.26 -8.62 11.29
N GLN A 64 5.64 -8.03 10.15
CA GLN A 64 6.03 -8.77 8.95
C GLN A 64 7.54 -8.73 8.65
N LEU A 65 8.31 -7.98 9.46
CA LEU A 65 9.79 -8.03 9.51
C LEU A 65 10.25 -9.15 10.45
#